data_AF-A0A227J885-F1
#
_entry.id   AF-A0A227J885-F1
#
_cell.length_a   1.000
_cell.length_b   1.000
_cell.length_c   1.000
_cell.angle_alpha   90.00
_cell.angle_beta   90.00
_cell.angle_gamma   90.00
#
_symmetry.space_group_name_H-M   'P 1'
#
loop_
_entity.id
_entity.type
_entity.pdbx_description
1 polymer ?
#
loop_
_entity_poly.entity_id
_entity_poly.type
_entity_poly.pdbx_seq_one_letter_code
_entity_poly.pdbx_strand_id
1 'polypeptide(L)'
;KGYLANPSAPEGVRGSDEFVRVSWDEAYKLIHEQHMRIRKEYGPASVFAGSYGWRSSGVLHKAQTLLQRYMSMAGGYSGHLGDYSTGAAQIIMPHVVGSIEVYEQQTTYPVVLEHSDVVVLWGLNPINTLKIAWSSTDCAGLEFFH
;
A
#
# COMPACT_ATOMS: atom_id res chain seq x y z
N LYS A 1 -23.87 -18.03 -12.85
CA LYS A 1 -23.66 -16.80 -13.66
C LYS A 1 -24.01 -15.59 -12.80
N GLY A 2 -23.07 -15.09 -12.00
CA GLY A 2 -23.27 -13.93 -11.09
C GLY A 2 -23.22 -12.60 -11.84
N TYR A 3 -22.17 -11.80 -11.65
CA TYR A 3 -22.04 -10.47 -12.26
C TYR A 3 -22.29 -10.42 -13.78
N LEU A 4 -21.85 -11.41 -14.54
CA LEU A 4 -22.04 -11.43 -16.00
C LEU A 4 -23.49 -11.66 -16.45
N ALA A 5 -24.37 -12.19 -15.58
CA ALA A 5 -25.80 -12.30 -15.90
C ALA A 5 -26.50 -10.94 -15.79
N ASN A 6 -26.10 -10.13 -14.79
CA ASN A 6 -26.64 -8.80 -14.61
C ASN A 6 -25.59 -7.88 -13.95
N PRO A 7 -24.79 -7.14 -14.74
CA PRO A 7 -23.76 -6.24 -14.21
C PRO A 7 -24.32 -5.11 -13.34
N SER A 8 -25.57 -4.72 -13.55
CA SER A 8 -26.24 -3.63 -12.80
C SER A 8 -26.78 -4.11 -11.46
N ALA A 9 -27.06 -5.41 -11.32
CA ALA A 9 -27.54 -6.03 -10.08
C ALA A 9 -26.93 -7.45 -9.94
N PRO A 10 -25.63 -7.54 -9.63
CA PRO A 10 -24.95 -8.82 -9.51
C PRO A 10 -25.41 -9.59 -8.27
N GLU A 11 -25.56 -10.90 -8.39
CA GLU A 11 -25.82 -11.80 -7.26
C GLU A 11 -24.56 -11.90 -6.38
N GLY A 12 -24.72 -11.77 -5.06
CA GLY A 12 -23.63 -11.52 -4.10
C GLY A 12 -22.85 -12.75 -3.62
N VAL A 13 -22.54 -13.72 -4.48
CA VAL A 13 -21.92 -15.02 -4.14
C VAL A 13 -20.37 -15.04 -4.28
N ARG A 14 -19.74 -13.88 -4.09
CA ARG A 14 -18.28 -13.70 -4.21
C ARG A 14 -17.53 -14.70 -3.29
N GLY A 15 -16.55 -15.40 -3.86
CA GLY A 15 -15.76 -16.42 -3.15
C GLY A 15 -16.17 -17.85 -3.43
N SER A 16 -17.38 -18.07 -3.96
CA SER A 16 -17.88 -19.39 -4.42
C SER A 16 -18.35 -19.40 -5.88
N ASP A 17 -18.17 -18.29 -6.59
CA ASP A 17 -18.56 -18.14 -8.00
C ASP A 17 -17.69 -18.98 -8.95
N GLU A 18 -18.32 -19.46 -10.03
CA GLU A 18 -17.60 -20.01 -11.18
C GLU A 18 -16.97 -18.89 -12.04
N PHE A 19 -15.73 -19.09 -12.47
CA PHE A 19 -15.06 -18.18 -13.40
C PHE A 19 -15.49 -18.46 -14.84
N VAL A 20 -15.85 -17.40 -15.55
CA VAL A 20 -16.22 -17.47 -16.98
C VAL A 20 -15.17 -16.72 -17.78
N ARG A 21 -14.64 -17.36 -18.83
CA ARG A 21 -13.68 -16.73 -19.73
C ARG A 21 -14.36 -15.62 -20.55
N VAL A 22 -13.72 -14.46 -20.61
CA VAL A 22 -14.09 -13.33 -21.46
C VAL A 22 -12.85 -12.83 -22.23
N SER A 23 -13.05 -12.03 -23.28
CA SER A 23 -11.94 -11.32 -23.93
C SER A 23 -11.49 -10.11 -23.10
N TRP A 24 -10.32 -9.58 -23.41
CA TRP A 24 -9.85 -8.32 -22.80
C TRP A 24 -10.77 -7.14 -23.13
N ASP A 25 -11.26 -7.06 -24.37
CA ASP A 25 -12.18 -5.99 -24.78
C ASP A 25 -13.46 -6.00 -23.94
N GLU A 26 -14.01 -7.19 -23.68
CA GLU A 26 -15.21 -7.34 -22.84
C GLU A 26 -14.91 -6.96 -21.38
N ALA A 27 -13.78 -7.40 -20.84
CA ALA A 27 -13.37 -7.03 -19.48
C ALA A 27 -13.21 -5.50 -19.33
N TYR A 28 -12.55 -4.84 -20.28
CA TYR A 28 -12.36 -3.38 -20.26
C TYR A 28 -13.69 -2.63 -20.38
N LYS A 29 -14.58 -3.08 -21.26
CA LYS A 29 -15.92 -2.51 -21.40
C LYS A 29 -16.69 -2.59 -20.09
N LEU A 30 -16.74 -3.76 -19.45
CA LEU A 30 -17.44 -3.96 -18.18
C LEU A 30 -16.88 -3.08 -17.07
N ILE A 31 -15.55 -2.96 -16.96
CA ILE A 31 -14.90 -2.09 -15.97
C ILE A 31 -15.26 -0.62 -16.22
N HIS A 32 -15.17 -0.17 -17.47
CA HIS A 32 -15.50 1.21 -17.85
C HIS A 32 -16.96 1.56 -17.54
N GLU A 33 -17.91 0.71 -17.94
CA GLU A 33 -19.34 0.93 -17.73
C GLU A 33 -19.67 1.07 -16.23
N GLN A 34 -19.11 0.21 -15.36
CA GLN A 34 -19.32 0.33 -13.92
C GLN A 34 -18.65 1.57 -13.33
N HIS A 35 -17.43 1.87 -13.74
CA HIS A 35 -16.74 3.09 -13.32
C HIS A 35 -17.52 4.36 -13.68
N MET A 36 -18.11 4.42 -14.88
CA MET A 36 -18.93 5.54 -15.32
C MET A 36 -20.25 5.59 -14.56
N ARG A 37 -20.94 4.45 -14.41
CA ARG A 37 -22.20 4.37 -13.66
C ARG A 37 -22.03 4.82 -12.21
N ILE A 38 -21.06 4.26 -11.49
CA ILE A 38 -20.81 4.56 -10.07
C ILE A 38 -20.51 6.05 -9.89
N ARG A 39 -19.67 6.64 -10.75
CA ARG A 39 -19.35 8.07 -10.68
C ARG A 39 -20.56 8.95 -10.99
N LYS A 40 -21.36 8.60 -12.00
CA LYS A 40 -22.56 9.35 -12.36
C LYS A 40 -23.61 9.30 -11.26
N GLU A 41 -23.77 8.16 -10.61
CA GLU A 41 -24.85 7.91 -9.66
C GLU A 41 -24.49 8.34 -8.22
N TYR A 42 -23.24 8.12 -7.80
CA TYR A 42 -22.81 8.30 -6.42
C TYR A 42 -21.59 9.22 -6.25
N GLY A 43 -21.10 9.83 -7.34
CA GLY A 43 -19.94 10.73 -7.31
C GLY A 43 -18.58 10.02 -7.19
N PRO A 44 -17.48 10.79 -7.26
CA PRO A 44 -16.13 10.25 -7.32
C PRO A 44 -15.67 9.58 -6.03
N ALA A 45 -16.16 10.03 -4.87
CA ALA A 45 -15.80 9.48 -3.56
C ALA A 45 -16.27 8.02 -3.37
N SER A 46 -17.18 7.56 -4.22
CA SER A 46 -17.74 6.19 -4.19
C SER A 46 -16.84 5.15 -4.87
N VAL A 47 -15.72 5.59 -5.47
CA VAL A 47 -14.67 4.69 -5.98
C VAL A 47 -13.51 4.72 -5.00
N PHE A 48 -13.26 3.62 -4.28
CA PHE A 48 -12.07 3.50 -3.44
C PHE A 48 -10.89 2.98 -4.27
N ALA A 49 -9.80 3.75 -4.32
CA ALA A 49 -8.57 3.36 -5.00
C ALA A 49 -7.32 3.57 -4.12
N GLY A 50 -7.48 3.35 -2.80
CA GLY A 50 -6.36 3.38 -1.87
C GLY A 50 -5.32 2.30 -2.15
N SER A 51 -5.76 1.04 -2.33
CA SER A 51 -4.90 -0.10 -2.73
C SER A 51 -3.63 -0.25 -1.89
N TYR A 52 -3.73 -0.15 -0.56
CA TYR A 52 -2.57 -0.26 0.36
C TYR A 52 -1.89 -1.64 0.24
N GLY A 53 -0.56 -1.66 0.31
CA GLY A 53 0.22 -2.89 0.36
C GLY A 53 1.63 -2.77 -0.21
N TRP A 54 2.43 -3.82 0.00
CA TRP A 54 3.73 -3.97 -0.63
C TRP A 54 3.57 -4.26 -2.13
N ARG A 55 4.50 -3.72 -2.93
CA ARG A 55 4.63 -4.00 -4.36
C ARG A 55 6.10 -4.24 -4.71
N SER A 56 6.34 -4.75 -5.91
CA SER A 56 7.71 -4.82 -6.43
C SER A 56 8.32 -3.44 -6.61
N SER A 57 9.63 -3.38 -6.38
CA SER A 57 10.46 -2.20 -6.57
C SER A 57 10.57 -1.83 -8.05
N GLY A 58 10.67 -0.53 -8.33
CA GLY A 58 10.69 0.00 -9.69
C GLY A 58 10.14 1.42 -9.75
N VAL A 59 10.62 2.21 -10.71
CA VAL A 59 10.18 3.61 -10.89
C VAL A 59 8.96 3.71 -11.80
N LEU A 60 8.94 2.93 -12.88
CA LEU A 60 7.90 2.96 -13.91
C LEU A 60 6.69 2.08 -13.55
N HIS A 61 6.92 0.80 -13.23
CA HIS A 61 5.86 -0.18 -12.96
C HIS A 61 5.37 -0.15 -11.49
N LYS A 62 5.13 1.06 -10.97
CA LYS A 62 4.55 1.27 -9.63
C LYS A 62 3.04 1.06 -9.68
N ALA A 63 2.57 -0.17 -9.46
CA ALA A 63 1.16 -0.55 -9.63
C ALA A 63 0.15 0.41 -8.97
N GLN A 64 0.36 0.76 -7.70
CA GLN A 64 -0.50 1.70 -6.96
C GLN A 64 -0.50 3.10 -7.58
N THR A 65 0.67 3.65 -7.92
CA THR A 65 0.79 4.97 -8.55
C THR A 65 0.11 4.99 -9.92
N LEU A 66 0.24 3.91 -10.70
CA LEU A 66 -0.42 3.78 -12.01
C LEU A 66 -1.94 3.70 -11.88
N LEU A 67 -2.44 2.92 -10.91
CA LEU A 67 -3.86 2.85 -10.56
C LEU A 67 -4.40 4.23 -10.16
N GLN A 68 -3.74 4.90 -9.23
CA GLN A 68 -4.15 6.21 -8.73
C GLN A 68 -4.10 7.28 -9.84
N ARG A 69 -3.07 7.23 -10.71
CA ARG A 69 -3.00 8.09 -11.90
C ARG A 69 -4.20 7.86 -12.83
N TYR A 70 -4.52 6.61 -13.13
CA TYR A 70 -5.70 6.25 -13.94
C TYR A 70 -6.99 6.77 -13.29
N MET A 71 -7.19 6.50 -12.00
CA MET A 71 -8.42 6.89 -11.30
C MET A 71 -8.58 8.41 -11.17
N SER A 72 -7.49 9.15 -10.96
CA SER A 72 -7.49 10.61 -11.00
C SER A 72 -7.97 11.13 -12.36
N MET A 73 -7.41 10.60 -13.46
CA MET A 73 -7.79 11.01 -14.83
C MET A 73 -9.20 10.56 -15.21
N ALA A 74 -9.68 9.44 -14.65
CA ALA A 74 -11.01 8.89 -14.89
C ALA A 74 -12.14 9.61 -14.12
N GLY A 75 -11.81 10.66 -13.35
CA GLY A 75 -12.80 11.49 -12.65
C GLY A 75 -12.73 11.47 -11.13
N GLY A 76 -11.65 10.96 -10.53
CA GLY A 76 -11.42 10.99 -9.08
C GLY A 76 -11.75 9.67 -8.36
N TYR A 77 -11.36 9.63 -7.08
CA TYR A 77 -11.47 8.48 -6.17
C TYR A 77 -11.30 8.89 -4.69
N SER A 78 -11.66 8.00 -3.77
CA SER A 78 -11.31 8.05 -2.35
C SER A 78 -10.04 7.22 -2.07
N GLY A 79 -9.03 7.86 -1.48
CA GLY A 79 -7.75 7.23 -1.09
C GLY A 79 -7.72 6.73 0.35
N HIS A 80 -6.52 6.53 0.89
CA HIS A 80 -6.28 6.23 2.30
C HIS A 80 -5.20 7.16 2.88
N LEU A 81 -5.13 7.23 4.20
CA LEU A 81 -4.05 7.88 4.95
C LEU A 81 -3.38 6.86 5.87
N GLY A 82 -2.10 7.11 6.17
CA GLY A 82 -1.30 6.23 7.02
C GLY A 82 -1.03 4.85 6.44
N ASP A 83 -0.55 3.96 7.31
CA ASP A 83 -0.12 2.61 6.98
C ASP A 83 -0.34 1.66 8.16
N TYR A 84 -0.27 0.35 7.88
CA TYR A 84 -0.45 -0.69 8.90
C TYR A 84 0.78 -0.90 9.79
N SER A 85 1.94 -0.32 9.44
CA SER A 85 3.20 -0.51 10.16
C SER A 85 3.30 0.41 11.37
N THR A 86 2.91 1.68 11.24
CA THR A 86 3.19 2.73 12.23
C THR A 86 1.98 3.62 12.53
N GLY A 87 0.75 3.15 12.26
CA GLY A 87 -0.48 3.94 12.30
C GLY A 87 -0.69 4.84 13.53
N ALA A 88 -0.34 4.38 14.74
CA ALA A 88 -0.41 5.21 15.94
C ALA A 88 0.80 6.14 16.10
N ALA A 89 2.01 5.61 15.90
CA ALA A 89 3.27 6.34 16.09
C ALA A 89 3.36 7.55 15.17
N GLN A 90 3.03 7.39 13.88
CA GLN A 90 3.08 8.49 12.90
C GLN A 90 2.14 9.65 13.23
N ILE A 91 1.14 9.44 14.08
CA ILE A 91 0.19 10.48 14.51
C ILE A 91 0.67 11.16 15.79
N ILE A 92 1.14 10.40 16.79
CA ILE A 92 1.55 10.99 18.08
C ILE A 92 2.91 11.69 18.00
N MET A 93 3.88 11.17 17.25
CA MET A 93 5.25 11.69 17.23
C MET A 93 5.34 13.17 16.81
N PRO A 94 4.59 13.66 15.79
CA PRO A 94 4.60 15.09 15.45
C PRO A 94 4.18 16.01 16.59
N HIS A 95 3.32 15.54 17.50
CA HIS A 95 2.91 16.31 18.68
C HIS A 95 3.94 16.31 19.81
N VAL A 96 4.88 15.35 19.82
CA VAL A 96 5.89 15.19 20.86
C VAL A 96 7.24 15.77 20.43
N VAL A 97 7.69 15.44 19.22
CA VAL A 97 9.03 15.78 18.71
C VAL A 97 9.01 16.60 17.42
N GLY A 98 7.83 16.89 16.85
CA GLY A 98 7.69 17.73 15.66
C GLY A 98 7.90 17.01 14.33
N SER A 99 8.17 15.70 14.33
CA SER A 99 8.29 14.87 13.12
C SER A 99 7.67 13.48 13.31
N ILE A 100 7.57 12.71 12.22
CA ILE A 100 7.01 11.35 12.26
C ILE A 100 8.00 10.34 12.86
N GLU A 101 9.31 10.59 12.77
CA GLU A 101 10.46 9.79 13.25
C GLU A 101 10.63 8.39 12.65
N VAL A 102 9.54 7.63 12.55
CA VAL A 102 9.55 6.18 12.25
C VAL A 102 10.14 5.79 10.89
N TYR A 103 10.31 6.74 9.97
CA TYR A 103 10.89 6.53 8.64
C TYR A 103 12.07 7.46 8.34
N GLU A 104 12.67 8.05 9.38
CA GLU A 104 13.78 8.98 9.25
C GLU A 104 15.14 8.29 9.44
N GLN A 105 16.19 8.95 8.98
CA GLN A 105 17.54 8.43 9.12
C GLN A 105 17.97 8.42 10.59
N GLN A 106 18.56 7.32 11.02
CA GLN A 106 19.01 7.12 12.39
C GLN A 106 20.52 7.43 12.54
N THR A 107 21.00 7.58 13.77
CA THR A 107 22.44 7.59 14.07
C THR A 107 23.08 6.31 13.56
N THR A 108 24.24 6.41 12.92
CA THR A 108 24.90 5.26 12.31
C THR A 108 25.40 4.27 13.35
N TYR A 109 25.37 2.98 13.02
CA TYR A 109 25.85 1.92 13.92
C TYR A 109 27.27 2.13 14.45
N PRO A 110 28.28 2.54 13.65
CA PRO A 110 29.62 2.79 14.18
C PRO A 110 29.65 3.85 15.29
N VAL A 111 28.88 4.94 15.15
CA VAL A 111 28.80 6.01 16.15
C VAL A 111 28.11 5.51 17.42
N VAL A 112 27.04 4.71 17.30
CA VAL A 112 26.37 4.10 18.45
C VAL A 112 27.33 3.16 19.20
N LEU A 113 28.07 2.32 18.48
CA LEU A 113 29.00 1.35 19.08
C LEU A 113 30.23 2.00 19.73
N GLU A 114 30.70 3.11 19.17
CA GLU A 114 31.84 3.85 19.73
C GLU A 114 31.48 4.61 21.02
N HIS A 115 30.25 5.12 21.12
CA HIS A 115 29.88 6.10 22.14
C HIS A 115 28.81 5.65 23.15
N SER A 116 28.26 4.45 23.03
CA SER A 116 27.23 3.96 23.96
C SER A 116 27.79 2.91 24.92
N ASP A 117 27.62 3.12 26.23
CA ASP A 117 27.93 2.09 27.24
C ASP A 117 26.91 0.94 27.24
N VAL A 118 25.65 1.26 26.92
CA VAL A 118 24.52 0.31 26.93
C VAL A 118 23.60 0.62 25.76
N VAL A 119 23.23 -0.43 25.01
CA VAL A 119 22.21 -0.37 23.96
C VAL A 119 21.06 -1.30 24.32
N VAL A 120 19.84 -0.74 24.42
CA VAL A 120 18.63 -1.50 24.74
C VAL A 120 17.83 -1.75 23.47
N LEU A 121 17.63 -3.02 23.12
CA LEU A 121 16.78 -3.41 21.99
C LEU A 121 15.35 -3.67 22.48
N TRP A 122 14.44 -2.72 22.28
CA TRP A 122 13.04 -2.81 22.73
C TRP A 122 12.07 -3.04 21.57
N GLY A 123 11.37 -4.19 21.58
CA GLY A 123 10.26 -4.44 20.64
C GLY A 123 10.68 -4.66 19.18
N LEU A 124 11.95 -5.02 18.95
CA LEU A 124 12.48 -5.30 17.61
C LEU A 124 13.17 -6.67 17.52
N ASN A 125 13.28 -7.19 16.29
CA ASN A 125 14.10 -8.35 15.95
C ASN A 125 14.87 -8.07 14.64
N PRO A 126 16.01 -7.35 14.72
CA PRO A 126 16.71 -6.83 13.53
C PRO A 126 17.25 -7.95 12.64
N ILE A 127 17.64 -9.08 13.22
CA ILE A 127 18.12 -10.27 12.50
C ILE A 127 17.05 -10.81 11.53
N ASN A 128 15.76 -10.60 11.83
CA ASN A 128 14.67 -10.96 10.96
C ASN A 128 14.24 -9.80 10.03
N THR A 129 14.11 -8.59 10.57
CA THR A 129 13.44 -7.48 9.87
C THR A 129 14.34 -6.63 8.97
N LEU A 130 15.68 -6.69 9.11
CA LEU A 130 16.61 -5.97 8.24
C LEU A 130 16.83 -6.63 6.87
N LYS A 131 16.19 -7.77 6.61
CA LYS A 131 16.30 -8.52 5.34
C LYS A 131 15.40 -7.98 4.22
N ILE A 132 14.68 -6.89 4.46
CA ILE A 132 13.76 -6.28 3.49
C ILE A 132 13.98 -4.77 3.41
N ALA A 133 13.66 -4.18 2.27
CA ALA A 133 13.73 -2.74 2.05
C ALA A 133 12.67 -2.29 1.06
N TRP A 134 12.33 -1.00 1.06
CA TRP A 134 11.35 -0.43 0.13
C TRP A 134 11.79 -0.48 -1.34
N SER A 135 13.09 -0.47 -1.59
CA SER A 135 13.71 -0.64 -2.91
C SER A 135 14.36 -2.03 -3.01
N SER A 136 15.68 -2.10 -2.97
CA SER A 136 16.44 -3.35 -2.87
C SER A 136 17.21 -3.29 -1.57
N THR A 137 17.17 -4.38 -0.80
CA THR A 137 17.94 -4.46 0.43
C THR A 137 19.41 -4.76 0.10
N ASP A 138 20.32 -4.09 0.77
CA ASP A 138 21.72 -4.47 0.91
C ASP A 138 21.99 -5.19 2.23
N CYS A 139 20.93 -5.42 3.02
CA CYS A 139 20.98 -5.99 4.37
C CYS A 139 21.89 -5.20 5.34
N ALA A 140 22.17 -3.92 5.05
CA ALA A 140 23.01 -3.09 5.89
C ALA A 140 22.49 -3.03 7.33
N GLY A 141 23.39 -3.14 8.30
CA GLY A 141 23.08 -3.19 9.71
C GLY A 141 23.10 -4.60 10.31
N LEU A 142 22.87 -5.66 9.52
CA LEU A 142 22.90 -7.05 10.04
C LEU A 142 24.29 -7.43 10.57
N GLU A 143 25.35 -6.91 9.97
CA GLU A 143 26.75 -7.14 10.35
C GLU A 143 27.06 -6.72 11.80
N PHE A 144 26.27 -5.82 12.40
CA PHE A 144 26.45 -5.39 13.79
C PHE A 144 25.74 -6.29 14.82
N PHE A 145 24.99 -7.30 14.36
CA PHE A 145 24.30 -8.28 15.19
C PHE A 145 24.90 -9.70 15.08
N HIS A 146 26.06 -9.82 14.42
CA HIS A 146 26.79 -11.07 14.19
C HIS A 146 28.15 -11.09 14.88
#